data_AF-A0A948D455-F1
#
_entry.id   AF-A0A948D455-F1
#
_cell.length_a   1.000
_cell.length_b   1.000
_cell.length_c   1.000
_cell.angle_alpha   90.00
_cell.angle_beta   90.00
_cell.angle_gamma   90.00
#
_symmetry.space_group_name_H-M   'P 1'
#
loop_
_entity.id
_entity.type
_entity.pdbx_description
1 polymer ?
#
loop_
_entity_poly.entity_id
_entity_poly.type
_entity_poly.pdbx_seq_one_letter_code
_entity_poly.pdbx_strand_id
1 'polypeptide(L)'
;MEWLQAPEQTSLRRAFTVWLRRVLLPARFKGVEIPPVTELQEVKTMLAERVKEWTMEWKEEGLQQGLRQGLESERRMLGRLVKRRYGSGMFQTVSPLLGEIRELNLLEIAGEWVIEYDDGQVFFEKLKEAAGK
;
A
#
# COMPACT_ATOMS: atom_id res chain seq x y z
N MET A 1 -3.95 -32.85 -16.61
CA MET A 1 -2.54 -32.73 -17.02
C MET A 1 -1.68 -33.58 -16.08
N GLU A 2 -1.26 -34.77 -16.52
CA GLU A 2 -0.36 -35.65 -15.77
C GLU A 2 1.09 -35.32 -16.14
N TRP A 3 1.78 -34.64 -15.22
CA TRP A 3 3.19 -34.28 -15.35
C TRP A 3 3.95 -34.88 -14.15
N LEU A 4 5.04 -35.59 -14.42
CA LEU A 4 5.94 -36.23 -13.42
C LEU A 4 5.34 -37.36 -12.56
N GLN A 5 4.47 -38.20 -13.13
CA GLN A 5 3.83 -39.33 -12.43
C GLN A 5 4.63 -40.65 -12.50
N ALA A 6 5.52 -40.81 -13.49
CA ALA A 6 6.22 -42.07 -13.71
C ALA A 6 7.16 -42.40 -12.52
N PRO A 7 7.20 -43.65 -12.03
CA PRO A 7 8.03 -44.06 -10.90
C PRO A 7 9.52 -43.70 -11.08
N GLU A 8 10.02 -43.78 -12.32
CA GLU A 8 11.39 -43.50 -12.73
C GLU A 8 11.77 -42.02 -12.53
N GLN A 9 10.77 -41.13 -12.46
CA GLN A 9 10.96 -39.69 -12.35
C GLN A 9 10.96 -39.18 -10.90
N THR A 10 11.02 -40.10 -9.92
CA THR A 10 11.00 -39.77 -8.48
C THR A 10 12.12 -38.81 -8.09
N SER A 11 13.34 -39.01 -8.61
CA SER A 11 14.48 -38.13 -8.33
C SER A 11 14.26 -36.71 -8.87
N LEU A 12 13.69 -36.60 -10.08
CA LEU A 12 13.39 -35.31 -10.70
C LEU A 12 12.26 -34.57 -9.96
N ARG A 13 11.21 -35.30 -9.55
CA ARG A 13 10.12 -34.74 -8.74
C ARG A 13 10.65 -34.17 -7.42
N ARG A 14 11.52 -34.90 -6.72
CA ARG A 14 12.17 -34.42 -5.49
C ARG A 14 13.05 -33.20 -5.71
N ALA A 15 13.90 -33.23 -6.75
CA ALA A 15 14.76 -32.09 -7.08
C ALA A 15 13.94 -30.82 -7.36
N PHE A 16 12.84 -30.96 -8.09
CA PHE A 16 11.94 -29.85 -8.41
C PHE A 16 11.20 -29.32 -7.17
N THR A 17 10.70 -30.21 -6.28
CA THR A 17 10.12 -29.81 -4.99
C THR A 17 11.10 -29.01 -4.14
N VAL A 18 12.35 -29.48 -4.04
CA VAL A 18 13.40 -28.78 -3.28
C VAL A 18 13.71 -27.41 -3.89
N TRP A 19 13.84 -27.32 -5.21
CA TRP A 19 14.10 -26.05 -5.89
C TRP A 19 12.94 -25.06 -5.72
N LEU A 20 11.69 -25.50 -5.89
CA LEU A 20 10.50 -24.67 -5.67
C LEU A 20 10.51 -24.11 -4.24
N ARG A 21 10.72 -24.98 -3.24
CA ARG A 21 10.69 -24.60 -1.82
C ARG A 21 11.84 -23.68 -1.41
N ARG A 22 13.05 -23.92 -1.91
CA ARG A 22 14.26 -23.22 -1.44
C ARG A 22 14.64 -21.99 -2.26
N VAL A 23 14.19 -21.92 -3.51
CA VAL A 23 14.62 -20.88 -4.45
C VAL A 23 13.44 -20.09 -4.98
N LEU A 24 12.52 -20.71 -5.73
CA LEU A 24 11.47 -19.97 -6.43
C LEU A 24 10.49 -19.29 -5.45
N LEU A 25 9.94 -20.07 -4.52
CA LEU A 25 8.89 -19.57 -3.62
C LEU A 25 9.41 -18.50 -2.65
N PRO A 26 10.57 -18.65 -1.99
CA PRO A 26 11.12 -17.58 -1.15
C PRO A 26 11.49 -16.31 -1.93
N ALA A 27 11.99 -16.46 -3.16
CA ALA A 27 12.35 -15.31 -4.00
C ALA A 27 11.11 -14.57 -4.51
N ARG A 28 10.05 -15.31 -4.86
CA ARG A 28 8.81 -14.74 -5.37
C ARG A 28 7.98 -14.15 -4.24
N PHE A 29 7.77 -14.90 -3.15
CA PHE A 29 6.89 -14.57 -2.03
C PHE A 29 7.70 -14.20 -0.78
N LYS A 30 8.26 -12.98 -0.78
CA LYS A 30 9.05 -12.49 0.35
C LYS A 30 8.17 -12.32 1.60
N GLY A 31 8.63 -12.85 2.74
CA GLY A 31 7.94 -12.72 4.02
C GLY A 31 6.82 -13.74 4.28
N VAL A 32 6.57 -14.65 3.35
CA VAL A 32 5.55 -15.70 3.49
C VAL A 32 6.17 -16.98 4.05
N GLU A 33 5.55 -17.54 5.11
CA GLU A 33 5.92 -18.85 5.62
C GLU A 33 5.42 -19.97 4.69
N ILE A 34 6.36 -20.67 4.07
CA ILE A 34 6.06 -21.81 3.21
C ILE A 34 5.97 -23.06 4.10
N PRO A 35 4.82 -23.77 4.12
CA PRO A 35 4.67 -24.97 4.91
C PRO A 35 5.66 -26.06 4.47
N PRO A 36 6.03 -26.99 5.37
CA PRO A 36 6.88 -28.11 5.01
C PRO A 36 6.13 -29.05 4.06
N VAL A 37 6.42 -28.93 2.76
CA VAL A 37 5.96 -29.83 1.71
C VAL A 37 7.10 -30.74 1.26
N THR A 38 6.77 -32.00 1.01
CA THR A 38 7.73 -33.07 0.69
C THR A 38 7.51 -33.61 -0.72
N GLU A 39 6.28 -33.59 -1.21
CA GLU A 39 5.92 -34.03 -2.56
C GLU A 39 5.48 -32.88 -3.46
N LEU A 40 5.77 -33.02 -4.76
CA LEU A 40 5.45 -31.96 -5.74
C LEU A 40 3.95 -31.71 -5.86
N GLN A 41 3.12 -32.73 -5.62
CA GLN A 41 1.67 -32.55 -5.61
C GLN A 41 1.20 -31.70 -4.43
N GLU A 42 1.82 -31.83 -3.26
CA GLU A 42 1.51 -30.97 -2.11
C GLU A 42 1.85 -29.51 -2.44
N VAL A 43 2.97 -29.26 -3.13
CA VAL A 43 3.33 -27.91 -3.61
C VAL A 43 2.25 -27.37 -4.55
N LYS A 44 1.74 -28.18 -5.48
CA LYS A 44 0.69 -27.77 -6.43
C LYS A 44 -0.62 -27.43 -5.71
N THR A 45 -1.07 -28.29 -4.79
CA THR A 45 -2.27 -28.05 -3.99
C THR A 45 -2.13 -26.79 -3.15
N MET A 46 -0.99 -26.66 -2.44
CA MET A 46 -0.71 -25.48 -1.63
C MET A 46 -0.70 -24.20 -2.48
N LEU A 47 -0.12 -24.22 -3.70
CA LEU A 47 -0.11 -23.06 -4.57
C LEU A 47 -1.51 -22.74 -5.10
N ALA A 48 -2.31 -23.75 -5.43
CA ALA A 48 -3.67 -23.56 -5.90
C ALA A 48 -4.56 -22.89 -4.85
N GLU A 49 -4.35 -23.22 -3.57
CA GLU A 49 -5.08 -22.65 -2.44
C GLU A 49 -4.57 -21.24 -2.09
N ARG A 50 -3.24 -21.05 -1.98
CA ARG A 50 -2.67 -19.85 -1.34
C ARG A 50 -2.13 -18.77 -2.27
N VAL A 51 -1.84 -19.06 -3.54
CA VAL A 51 -1.33 -18.02 -4.48
C VAL A 51 -2.35 -16.89 -4.67
N LYS A 52 -3.64 -17.21 -4.62
CA LYS A 52 -4.71 -16.20 -4.70
C LYS A 52 -4.69 -15.28 -3.48
N GLU A 53 -4.56 -15.84 -2.28
CA GLU A 53 -4.52 -15.11 -1.01
C GLU A 53 -3.32 -14.15 -0.99
N TRP A 54 -2.11 -14.62 -1.28
CA TRP A 54 -0.91 -13.77 -1.33
C TRP A 54 -1.01 -12.66 -2.38
N THR A 55 -1.62 -12.96 -3.54
CA THR A 55 -1.83 -11.95 -4.58
C THR A 55 -2.81 -10.86 -4.11
N MET A 56 -3.83 -11.23 -3.33
CA MET A 56 -4.76 -10.27 -2.73
C MET A 56 -4.07 -9.43 -1.65
N GLU A 57 -3.28 -10.05 -0.77
CA GLU A 57 -2.52 -9.36 0.28
C GLU A 57 -1.59 -8.28 -0.30
N TRP A 58 -0.76 -8.61 -1.30
CA TRP A 58 0.10 -7.60 -1.92
C TRP A 58 -0.66 -6.51 -2.66
N LYS A 59 -1.80 -6.84 -3.26
CA LYS A 59 -2.64 -5.84 -3.92
C LYS A 59 -3.20 -4.86 -2.88
N GLU A 60 -3.65 -5.38 -1.75
CA GLU A 60 -4.15 -4.57 -0.63
C GLU A 60 -3.01 -3.72 -0.05
N GLU A 61 -1.85 -4.31 0.27
CA GLU A 61 -0.68 -3.58 0.75
C GLU A 61 -0.25 -2.47 -0.22
N GLY A 62 -0.23 -2.78 -1.52
CA GLY A 62 0.09 -1.82 -2.58
C GLY A 62 -0.92 -0.68 -2.67
N LEU A 63 -2.22 -0.98 -2.51
CA LEU A 63 -3.28 0.03 -2.48
C LEU A 63 -3.14 0.92 -1.24
N GLN A 64 -2.92 0.34 -0.07
CA GLN A 64 -2.69 1.08 1.18
C GLN A 64 -1.43 1.94 1.10
N GLN A 65 -0.35 1.43 0.50
CA GLN A 65 0.85 2.21 0.25
C GLN A 65 0.57 3.37 -0.71
N GLY A 66 -0.15 3.13 -1.80
CA GLY A 66 -0.55 4.17 -2.75
C GLY A 66 -1.39 5.26 -2.10
N LEU A 67 -2.35 4.88 -1.26
CA LEU A 67 -3.18 5.83 -0.51
C LEU A 67 -2.35 6.68 0.45
N ARG A 68 -1.43 6.07 1.21
CA ARG A 68 -0.50 6.80 2.10
C ARG A 68 0.37 7.78 1.32
N GLN A 69 0.92 7.36 0.18
CA GLN A 69 1.74 8.22 -0.68
C GLN A 69 0.92 9.37 -1.28
N GLY A 70 -0.32 9.12 -1.68
CA GLY A 70 -1.27 10.13 -2.15
C GLY A 70 -1.56 11.18 -1.09
N LEU A 71 -1.92 10.76 0.12
CA LEU A 71 -2.16 11.66 1.26
C LEU A 71 -0.93 12.52 1.57
N GLU A 72 0.26 11.94 1.63
CA GLU A 72 1.50 12.69 1.86
C GLU A 72 1.80 13.67 0.72
N SER A 73 1.51 13.29 -0.53
CA SER A 73 1.65 14.17 -1.69
C SER A 73 0.72 15.38 -1.59
N GLU A 74 -0.55 15.15 -1.31
CA GLU A 74 -1.55 16.22 -1.17
C GLU A 74 -1.24 17.16 -0.01
N ARG A 75 -0.90 16.62 1.17
CA ARG A 75 -0.48 17.45 2.32
C ARG A 75 0.71 18.34 1.97
N ARG A 76 1.70 17.82 1.25
CA ARG A 76 2.86 18.61 0.80
C ARG A 76 2.44 19.67 -0.22
N MET A 77 1.54 19.35 -1.14
CA MET A 77 1.04 20.30 -2.13
C MET A 77 0.27 21.44 -1.48
N LEU A 78 -0.72 21.12 -0.63
CA LEU A 78 -1.47 22.10 0.16
C LEU A 78 -0.54 22.96 1.02
N GLY A 79 0.42 22.35 1.71
CA GLY A 79 1.40 23.10 2.49
C GLY A 79 2.17 24.14 1.66
N ARG A 80 2.54 23.80 0.42
CA ARG A 80 3.17 24.76 -0.52
C ARG A 80 2.20 25.85 -0.95
N LEU A 81 0.93 25.51 -1.24
CA LEU A 81 -0.09 26.48 -1.63
C LEU A 81 -0.39 27.47 -0.50
N VAL A 82 -0.64 26.97 0.71
CA VAL A 82 -0.84 27.77 1.93
C VAL A 82 0.35 28.69 2.17
N LYS A 83 1.58 28.15 2.10
CA LYS A 83 2.80 28.96 2.27
C LYS A 83 2.93 30.05 1.20
N ARG A 84 2.55 29.77 -0.04
CA ARG A 84 2.61 30.73 -1.16
C ARG A 84 1.54 31.81 -1.05
N ARG A 85 0.31 31.46 -0.66
CA ARG A 85 -0.81 32.42 -0.60
C ARG A 85 -0.85 33.21 0.70
N TYR A 86 -0.77 32.51 1.84
CA TYR A 86 -0.98 33.09 3.16
C TYR A 86 0.33 33.28 3.96
N GLY A 87 1.45 32.84 3.41
CA GLY A 87 2.77 33.01 4.02
C GLY A 87 3.17 31.90 4.99
N SER A 88 4.41 31.98 5.48
CA SER A 88 5.03 30.92 6.30
C SER A 88 4.42 30.78 7.69
N GLY A 89 3.89 31.85 8.28
CA GLY A 89 3.22 31.80 9.58
C GLY A 89 1.96 30.94 9.53
N MET A 90 1.11 31.18 8.53
CA MET A 90 -0.10 30.37 8.33
C MET A 90 0.23 28.91 8.04
N PHE A 91 1.27 28.65 7.25
CA PHE A 91 1.74 27.28 7.01
C PHE A 91 2.11 26.55 8.31
N GLN A 92 2.80 27.22 9.25
CA GLN A 92 3.15 26.61 10.53
C GLN A 92 1.91 26.29 11.38
N THR A 93 0.87 27.14 11.32
CA THR A 93 -0.40 26.90 12.00
C THR A 93 -1.18 25.72 11.41
N VAL A 94 -1.23 25.62 10.08
CA VAL A 94 -2.01 24.60 9.35
C VAL A 94 -1.30 23.24 9.29
N SER A 95 0.04 23.20 9.30
CA SER A 95 0.81 21.99 9.06
C SER A 95 0.51 20.83 10.03
N PRO A 96 0.32 21.03 11.35
CA PRO A 96 -0.07 19.95 12.26
C PRO A 96 -1.43 19.35 11.87
N LEU A 97 -2.41 20.20 11.56
CA LEU A 97 -3.75 19.79 11.17
C LEU A 97 -3.74 18.97 9.87
N LEU A 98 -2.98 19.39 8.86
CA LEU A 98 -2.82 18.61 7.62
C LEU A 98 -2.24 17.21 7.87
N GLY A 99 -1.34 17.07 8.85
CA GLY A 99 -0.76 15.78 9.24
C GLY A 99 -1.77 14.81 9.83
N GLU A 100 -2.84 15.31 10.45
CA GLU A 100 -3.88 14.51 11.10
C GLU A 100 -4.98 14.05 10.12
N ILE A 101 -5.21 14.78 9.02
CA ILE A 101 -6.26 14.47 8.04
C ILE A 101 -5.95 13.18 7.29
N ARG A 102 -6.79 12.15 7.45
CA ARG A 102 -6.64 10.85 6.75
C ARG A 102 -7.50 10.72 5.50
N GLU A 103 -8.43 11.64 5.30
CA GLU A 103 -9.38 11.62 4.19
C GLU A 103 -8.81 12.41 3.01
N LEU A 104 -8.55 11.72 1.91
CA LEU A 104 -7.99 12.34 0.70
C LEU A 104 -8.91 13.42 0.14
N ASN A 105 -10.22 13.15 0.09
CA ASN A 105 -11.24 14.10 -0.39
C ASN A 105 -11.23 15.42 0.39
N LEU A 106 -11.00 15.39 1.71
CA LEU A 106 -10.90 16.62 2.50
C LEU A 106 -9.65 17.44 2.11
N LEU A 107 -8.52 16.79 1.80
CA LEU A 107 -7.34 17.48 1.30
C LEU A 107 -7.57 18.08 -0.09
N GLU A 108 -8.24 17.35 -0.99
CA GLU A 108 -8.58 17.85 -2.33
C GLU A 108 -9.45 19.11 -2.25
N ILE A 109 -10.54 19.08 -1.46
CA ILE A 109 -11.43 20.23 -1.26
C ILE A 109 -10.69 21.38 -0.58
N ALA A 110 -9.81 21.10 0.39
CA ALA A 110 -8.99 22.14 1.01
C ALA A 110 -8.10 22.87 -0.03
N GLY A 111 -7.70 22.20 -1.11
CA GLY A 111 -6.96 22.83 -2.21
C GLY A 111 -7.76 23.91 -2.91
N GLU A 112 -9.06 23.68 -3.11
CA GLU A 112 -9.99 24.66 -3.67
C GLU A 112 -10.19 25.83 -2.72
N TRP A 113 -10.32 25.57 -1.41
CA TRP A 113 -10.45 26.64 -0.40
C TRP A 113 -9.23 27.56 -0.33
N VAL A 114 -8.03 27.05 -0.60
CA VAL A 114 -6.85 27.92 -0.74
C VAL A 114 -7.01 28.88 -1.91
N ILE A 115 -7.82 28.57 -2.92
CA ILE A 115 -8.13 29.46 -4.05
C ILE A 115 -9.27 30.43 -3.69
N GLU A 116 -10.30 29.93 -3.03
CA GLU A 116 -11.53 30.66 -2.72
C GLU A 116 -11.39 31.69 -1.60
N TYR A 117 -10.64 31.38 -0.54
CA TYR A 117 -10.51 32.27 0.61
C TYR A 117 -9.28 33.18 0.49
N ASP A 118 -9.48 34.49 0.60
CA ASP A 118 -8.38 35.46 0.62
C ASP A 118 -7.67 35.54 1.97
N ASP A 119 -8.39 35.26 3.05
CA ASP A 119 -7.86 35.23 4.42
C ASP A 119 -7.49 33.81 4.83
N GLY A 120 -6.20 33.61 5.18
CA GLY A 120 -5.70 32.33 5.65
C GLY A 120 -6.32 31.86 6.96
N GLN A 121 -6.80 32.78 7.81
CA GLN A 121 -7.46 32.43 9.06
C GLN A 121 -8.86 31.86 8.81
N VAL A 122 -9.61 32.42 7.85
CA VAL A 122 -10.90 31.87 7.41
C VAL A 122 -10.70 30.47 6.84
N PHE A 123 -9.68 30.28 5.99
CA PHE A 123 -9.30 28.96 5.48
C PHE A 123 -8.99 27.98 6.62
N PHE A 124 -8.19 28.39 7.62
CA PHE A 124 -7.79 27.52 8.72
C PHE A 124 -8.99 27.09 9.58
N GLU A 125 -9.86 28.01 9.96
CA GLU A 125 -11.06 27.68 10.74
C GLU A 125 -11.99 26.74 9.95
N LYS A 126 -12.13 26.95 8.64
CA LYS A 126 -12.94 26.04 7.80
C LYS A 126 -12.36 24.64 7.71
N LEU A 127 -11.03 24.55 7.55
CA LEU A 127 -10.31 23.28 7.54
C LEU A 127 -10.43 22.56 8.88
N LYS A 128 -10.35 23.30 9.99
CA LYS A 128 -10.48 22.78 11.34
C LYS A 128 -11.88 22.23 11.62
N GLU A 129 -12.92 22.99 11.26
CA GLU A 129 -14.33 22.55 11.33
C GLU A 129 -14.53 21.26 10.53
N ALA A 130 -14.07 21.21 9.29
CA ALA A 130 -14.22 20.04 8.42
C ALA A 130 -13.42 18.82 8.89
N ALA A 131 -12.30 19.03 9.59
CA ALA A 131 -11.53 17.97 10.23
C ALA A 131 -12.10 17.53 11.60
N GLY A 132 -13.17 18.17 12.09
CA GLY A 132 -13.80 17.88 13.37
C GLY A 132 -12.94 18.28 14.59
N LYS A 133 -12.19 19.38 14.49
CA LYS A 133 -11.21 19.83 15.49
C LYS A 133 -11.54 21.18 16.11
#